data_AF-A5KVP0-F1
#
_entry.id   AF-A5KVP0-F1
#
_cell.length_a   1.000
_cell.length_b   1.000
_cell.length_c   1.000
_cell.angle_alpha   90.00
_cell.angle_beta   90.00
_cell.angle_gamma   90.00
#
_symmetry.space_group_name_H-M   'P 1'
#
loop_
_entity.id
_entity.type
_entity.pdbx_description
1 polymer ?
#
loop_
_entity_poly.entity_id
_entity_poly.type
_entity_poly.pdbx_seq_one_letter_code
_entity_poly.pdbx_strand_id
1 'polypeptide(L)'
;MGAPLLYFPAQVESESRGLILAGTHGDETASIAGLSCALRSLPAANLRHDVILSMNPDGNQLGTRANANQVDLNRAFRPKTGQKMAPSIAGVLTHQSEM
;
A
#
# COMPACT_ATOMS: atom_id res chain seq x y z
N MET A 1 -6.32 6.84 -19.33
CA MET A 1 -5.91 6.27 -18.03
C MET A 1 -6.65 4.96 -17.82
N GLY A 2 -6.08 4.01 -17.06
CA GLY A 2 -6.52 2.61 -17.08
C GLY A 2 -5.40 1.60 -16.80
N ALA A 3 -4.37 2.01 -16.05
CA ALA A 3 -3.34 1.08 -15.61
C ALA A 3 -3.95 -0.02 -14.71
N PRO A 4 -3.48 -1.27 -14.79
CA PRO A 4 -4.01 -2.35 -13.96
C PRO A 4 -3.68 -2.11 -12.49
N LEU A 5 -4.65 -2.40 -11.61
CA LEU A 5 -4.40 -2.56 -10.19
C LEU A 5 -3.90 -3.99 -9.93
N LEU A 6 -2.73 -4.09 -9.33
CA LEU A 6 -2.05 -5.35 -9.08
C LEU A 6 -1.86 -5.56 -7.58
N TYR A 7 -1.96 -6.81 -7.16
CA TYR A 7 -1.56 -7.24 -5.82
C TYR A 7 -0.77 -8.54 -5.91
N PHE A 8 0.10 -8.75 -4.92
CA PHE A 8 0.87 -9.96 -4.75
C PHE A 8 0.27 -10.73 -3.57
N PRO A 9 -0.32 -11.91 -3.79
CA PRO A 9 -0.99 -12.64 -2.72
C PRO A 9 0.02 -13.17 -1.70
N ALA A 10 -0.37 -13.22 -0.44
CA ALA A 10 0.35 -13.96 0.58
C ALA A 10 0.56 -15.42 0.15
N GLN A 11 1.73 -15.96 0.45
CA GLN A 11 2.12 -17.34 0.14
C GLN A 11 2.04 -18.26 1.37
N VAL A 12 1.78 -17.69 2.55
CA VAL A 12 1.64 -18.42 3.81
C VAL A 12 0.24 -18.22 4.36
N GLU A 13 -0.48 -19.32 4.59
CA GLU A 13 -1.77 -19.29 5.27
C GLU A 13 -1.57 -18.99 6.77
N SER A 14 -2.32 -18.03 7.31
CA SER A 14 -2.17 -17.60 8.70
C SER A 14 -3.37 -16.78 9.18
N GLU A 15 -3.75 -16.97 10.45
CA GLU A 15 -4.77 -16.15 11.11
C GLU A 15 -4.36 -14.67 11.24
N SER A 16 -3.06 -14.37 11.18
CA SER A 16 -2.54 -13.00 11.18
C SER A 16 -2.25 -12.44 9.78
N ARG A 17 -2.79 -13.07 8.73
CA ARG A 17 -2.71 -12.54 7.36
C ARG A 17 -3.30 -11.12 7.33
N GLY A 18 -2.61 -10.24 6.61
CA GLY A 18 -2.94 -8.82 6.53
C GLY A 18 -2.64 -8.26 5.15
N LEU A 19 -2.76 -6.94 5.01
CA LEU A 19 -2.51 -6.21 3.77
C LEU A 19 -1.49 -5.10 4.01
N ILE A 20 -0.44 -5.08 3.20
CA ILE A 20 0.54 -3.99 3.13
C ILE A 20 0.27 -3.24 1.83
N LEU A 21 0.00 -1.94 1.93
CA LEU A 21 -0.29 -1.09 0.77
C LEU A 21 0.59 0.15 0.76
N ALA A 22 0.97 0.58 -0.45
CA ALA A 22 1.67 1.82 -0.71
C ALA A 22 1.04 2.56 -1.90
N GLY A 23 1.52 3.78 -2.17
CA GLY A 23 1.12 4.57 -3.33
C GLY A 23 -0.35 5.02 -3.31
N THR A 24 -0.88 5.41 -2.15
CA THR A 24 -2.20 6.05 -2.07
C THR A 24 -2.20 7.41 -2.77
N HIS A 25 -1.13 8.16 -2.56
CA HIS A 25 -0.81 9.32 -3.37
C HIS A 25 0.24 8.95 -4.42
N GLY A 26 0.05 9.42 -5.65
CA GLY A 26 0.89 9.02 -6.77
C GLY A 26 2.32 9.58 -6.71
N ASP A 27 2.51 10.71 -6.02
CA ASP A 27 3.78 11.42 -5.83
C ASP A 27 4.60 10.89 -4.64
N GLU A 28 4.03 10.07 -3.76
CA GLU A 28 4.70 9.43 -2.63
C GLU A 28 5.45 8.14 -3.05
N THR A 29 6.46 8.27 -3.92
CA THR A 29 7.10 7.12 -4.60
C THR A 29 8.17 6.37 -3.80
N ALA A 30 8.71 6.96 -2.74
CA ALA A 30 9.78 6.34 -1.94
C ALA A 30 9.33 5.02 -1.28
N SER A 31 8.11 4.99 -0.73
CA SER A 31 7.53 3.79 -0.11
C SER A 31 7.21 2.70 -1.14
N ILE A 32 6.78 3.08 -2.35
CA ILE A 32 6.56 2.16 -3.47
C ILE A 32 7.87 1.46 -3.84
N ALA A 33 8.95 2.25 -4.03
CA ALA A 33 10.26 1.72 -4.37
C ALA A 33 10.82 0.82 -3.25
N GLY A 34 10.74 1.27 -2.00
CA GLY A 34 11.18 0.51 -0.83
C GLY A 34 10.43 -0.82 -0.67
N LEU A 35 9.11 -0.79 -0.74
CA LEU A 35 8.27 -1.99 -0.62
C LEU A 35 8.50 -2.96 -1.79
N SER A 36 8.68 -2.43 -3.00
CA SER A 36 9.00 -3.24 -4.18
C SER A 36 10.38 -3.91 -4.07
N CYS A 37 11.36 -3.21 -3.50
CA CYS A 37 12.69 -3.76 -3.21
C CYS A 37 12.60 -4.87 -2.16
N ALA A 38 11.90 -4.62 -1.05
CA ALA A 38 11.69 -5.60 0.00
C ALA A 38 10.98 -6.87 -0.53
N LEU A 39 9.91 -6.70 -1.32
CA LEU A 39 9.17 -7.81 -1.92
C LEU A 39 10.04 -8.66 -2.85
N ARG A 40 10.87 -8.05 -3.70
CA ARG A 40 11.80 -8.79 -4.58
C ARG A 40 12.94 -9.48 -3.83
N SER A 41 13.29 -8.98 -2.65
CA SER A 41 14.37 -9.52 -1.83
C SER A 41 13.90 -10.63 -0.88
N LEU A 42 12.60 -10.70 -0.61
CA LEU A 42 12.00 -11.70 0.25
C LEU A 42 11.76 -13.01 -0.51
N PRO A 43 12.22 -14.17 0.00
CA PRO A 43 11.83 -15.46 -0.56
C PRO A 43 10.31 -15.61 -0.57
N ALA A 44 9.72 -16.06 -1.68
CA ALA A 44 8.27 -16.13 -1.84
C ALA A 44 7.58 -16.92 -0.71
N ALA A 45 8.20 -18.02 -0.26
CA ALA A 45 7.69 -18.84 0.84
C ALA A 45 7.55 -18.11 2.19
N ASN A 46 8.14 -16.92 2.33
CA ASN A 46 8.09 -16.12 3.56
C ASN A 46 7.07 -14.97 3.47
N LEU A 47 6.35 -14.79 2.36
CA LEU A 47 5.40 -13.69 2.20
C LEU A 47 4.08 -14.01 2.93
N ARG A 48 3.87 -13.41 4.11
CA ARG A 48 2.70 -13.68 4.98
C ARG A 48 1.53 -12.71 4.80
N HIS A 49 1.73 -11.62 4.06
CA HIS A 49 0.73 -10.57 3.86
C HIS A 49 0.55 -10.30 2.37
N ASP A 50 -0.66 -9.91 1.99
CA ASP A 50 -0.93 -9.42 0.63
C ASP A 50 -0.23 -8.07 0.44
N VAL A 51 0.29 -7.82 -0.75
CA VAL A 51 1.05 -6.59 -1.04
C VAL A 51 0.46 -5.87 -2.25
N ILE A 52 0.14 -4.59 -2.10
CA ILE A 52 -0.16 -3.67 -3.20
C ILE A 52 0.96 -2.63 -3.26
N LEU A 53 1.76 -2.67 -4.32
CA LEU A 53 2.87 -1.75 -4.49
C LEU A 53 2.41 -0.32 -4.77
N SER A 54 1.35 -0.16 -5.54
CA SER A 54 0.69 1.12 -5.74
C SER A 54 -0.80 0.94 -5.94
N MET A 55 -1.57 1.67 -5.15
CA MET A 55 -3.01 1.72 -5.31
C MET A 55 -3.45 2.82 -6.31
N ASN A 56 -2.57 3.79 -6.60
CA ASN A 56 -2.82 4.89 -7.55
C ASN A 56 -1.81 4.86 -8.71
N PRO A 57 -1.79 3.81 -9.56
CA PRO A 57 -0.79 3.66 -10.63
C PRO A 57 -0.87 4.79 -11.66
N ASP A 58 -2.09 5.25 -11.89
CA ASP A 58 -2.44 6.39 -12.71
C ASP A 58 -1.83 7.70 -12.16
N GLY A 59 -1.94 7.95 -10.85
CA GLY A 59 -1.28 9.09 -10.20
C GLY A 59 0.25 8.98 -10.19
N ASN A 60 0.83 7.77 -10.13
CA ASN A 60 2.29 7.61 -10.24
C ASN A 60 2.81 8.05 -11.60
N GLN A 61 2.13 7.65 -12.69
CA GLN A 61 2.53 8.04 -14.04
C GLN A 61 2.47 9.55 -14.25
N LEU A 62 1.54 10.22 -13.57
CA LEU A 62 1.36 11.67 -13.64
C LEU A 62 2.22 12.44 -12.62
N GLY A 63 2.81 11.77 -11.64
CA GLY A 63 3.52 12.42 -10.52
C GLY A 63 2.59 13.27 -9.65
N THR A 64 1.33 12.87 -9.48
CA THR A 64 0.31 13.64 -8.76
C THR A 64 -0.15 12.94 -7.48
N ARG A 65 -0.43 13.73 -6.44
CA ARG A 65 -1.11 13.25 -5.24
C ARG A 65 -2.44 12.56 -5.55
N ALA A 66 -3.27 13.21 -6.34
CA ALA A 66 -4.58 12.72 -6.72
C ALA A 66 -4.52 11.64 -7.81
N ASN A 67 -5.63 10.97 -8.07
CA ASN A 67 -5.78 10.11 -9.25
C ASN A 67 -6.02 10.92 -10.54
N ALA A 68 -6.20 10.19 -11.64
CA ALA A 68 -6.63 10.70 -12.96
C ALA A 68 -7.71 11.79 -12.92
N ASN A 69 -8.67 11.63 -12.00
CA ASN A 69 -9.87 12.46 -11.90
C ASN A 69 -9.72 13.55 -10.83
N GLN A 70 -8.50 13.88 -10.41
CA GLN A 70 -8.21 14.89 -9.38
C GLN A 70 -8.83 14.57 -8.01
N VAL A 71 -9.08 13.29 -7.72
CA VAL A 71 -9.59 12.83 -6.42
C VAL A 71 -8.43 12.41 -5.51
N ASP A 72 -8.38 12.98 -4.30
CA ASP A 72 -7.54 12.46 -3.20
C ASP A 72 -8.17 11.16 -2.69
N LEU A 73 -7.53 10.03 -3.03
CA LEU A 73 -8.04 8.69 -2.73
C LEU A 73 -8.10 8.40 -1.22
N ASN A 74 -7.21 9.03 -0.43
CA ASN A 74 -7.21 8.89 1.03
C ASN A 74 -8.35 9.66 1.71
N ARG A 75 -9.10 10.47 0.95
CA ARG A 75 -10.32 11.17 1.39
C ARG A 75 -11.59 10.65 0.73
N ALA A 76 -11.46 9.74 -0.25
CA ALA A 76 -12.56 9.20 -1.02
C ALA A 76 -13.13 7.90 -0.46
N PHE A 77 -12.56 7.36 0.62
CA PHE A 77 -13.09 6.17 1.27
C PHE A 77 -14.45 6.48 1.88
N ARG A 78 -15.49 5.77 1.41
CA ARG A 78 -16.86 5.90 1.89
C ARG A 78 -17.14 4.73 2.85
N PRO A 79 -16.98 4.89 4.18
CA PRO A 79 -17.51 3.88 5.08
C PRO A 79 -19.02 3.75 4.86
N LYS A 80 -19.54 2.52 4.89
CA LYS A 80 -20.99 2.31 4.94
C LYS A 80 -21.53 3.00 6.19
N THR A 81 -22.69 3.66 6.08
CA THR A 81 -23.36 4.30 7.23
C THR A 81 -23.47 3.30 8.39
N GLY A 82 -22.88 3.63 9.54
CA GLY A 82 -22.84 2.75 10.72
C GLY A 82 -21.59 1.88 10.88
N GLN A 83 -20.69 1.81 9.90
CA GLN A 83 -19.41 1.10 10.01
C GLN A 83 -18.30 2.10 10.39
N LYS A 84 -17.77 2.00 11.62
CA LYS A 84 -16.57 2.77 12.01
C LYS A 84 -15.40 2.32 11.14
N MET A 85 -14.64 3.26 10.59
CA MET A 85 -13.33 2.95 9.99
C MET A 85 -12.45 2.32 11.08
N ALA A 86 -11.88 1.15 10.81
CA ALA A 86 -10.85 0.58 11.67
C ALA A 86 -9.70 1.60 11.76
N PRO A 87 -9.11 1.82 12.94
CA PRO A 87 -8.03 2.79 13.08
C PRO A 87 -6.88 2.40 12.14
N SER A 88 -6.42 3.38 11.36
CA SER A 88 -5.21 3.27 10.54
C SER A 88 -4.04 2.89 11.45
N ILE A 89 -3.48 1.69 11.27
CA ILE A 89 -2.13 1.38 11.73
C ILE A 89 -1.16 2.24 10.93
N ALA A 90 -0.84 3.42 11.48
CA ALA A 90 0.32 4.17 11.06
C ALA A 90 1.54 3.24 11.17
N GLY A 91 2.29 3.09 10.07
CA GLY A 91 3.43 2.20 9.98
C GLY A 91 4.39 2.37 11.16
N VAL A 92 4.77 1.24 11.74
CA VAL A 92 5.87 1.14 12.69
C VAL A 92 7.15 1.52 11.96
N LEU A 93 7.56 2.78 12.07
CA LEU A 93 8.93 3.20 11.79
C LEU A 93 9.79 2.68 12.93
N THR A 94 10.58 1.66 12.65
CA THR A 94 11.70 1.23 13.46
C THR A 94 12.73 2.35 13.56
N HIS A 95 13.02 2.80 14.78
CA HIS A 95 14.31 3.41 15.12
C HIS A 95 14.66 3.04 16.56
N GLN A 96 15.24 1.85 16.75
CA GLN A 96 16.06 1.57 17.92
C GLN A 96 17.49 1.93 17.51
N SER A 97 17.92 3.12 17.89
CA SER A 97 19.31 3.54 17.83
C SER A 97 19.76 3.84 19.26
N GLU A 98 20.35 2.83 19.89
CA GLU A 98 21.26 3.03 21.01
C GLU A 98 22.49 2.16 20.75
N MET A 99 23.62 2.84 20.51
CA MET A 99 24.96 2.35 20.76
C MET A 99 25.67 3.45 21.53
#